data_AF-A0A355BD13-F1
#
_entry.id   AF-A0A355BD13-F1
#
_cell.length_a   1.000
_cell.length_b   1.000
_cell.length_c   1.000
_cell.angle_alpha   90.00
_cell.angle_beta   90.00
_cell.angle_gamma   90.00
#
_symmetry.space_group_name_H-M   'P 1'
#
loop_
_entity.id
_entity.type
_entity.pdbx_description
1 polymer ?
#
loop_
_entity_poly.entity_id
_entity_poly.type
_entity_poly.pdbx_seq_one_letter_code
_entity_poly.pdbx_strand_id
1 'polypeptide(L)'
;MSSEKLKINEKSIRTELKSYKDNPFDCLFEYIWNSFDAGATEVKLDFEIPNQGIGYAKNVRITDNGKGWDFDDDATTNNFMSSTKNPRKNNTLPKGQYGRGRYTFIWISEKLYAFSKGKKLTLQHNTEIKKEDSDFNQDGTQIKFE
;
A
#
# COMPACT_ATOMS: atom_id res chain seq x y z
N MET A 1 20.85 -0.94 -6.41
CA MET A 1 19.40 -0.89 -6.72
C MET A 1 19.02 -2.23 -7.34
N SER A 2 18.11 -2.98 -6.70
CA SER A 2 17.51 -4.19 -7.28
C SER A 2 16.12 -3.81 -7.78
N SER A 3 15.81 -4.07 -9.04
CA SER A 3 14.44 -4.02 -9.57
C SER A 3 13.95 -5.43 -9.81
N GLU A 4 12.79 -5.72 -9.27
CA GLU A 4 12.15 -7.03 -9.36
C GLU A 4 10.78 -6.86 -9.98
N LYS A 5 10.32 -7.89 -10.68
CA LYS A 5 8.99 -7.88 -11.29
C LYS A 5 8.18 -9.00 -10.69
N LEU A 6 6.94 -8.71 -10.31
CA LEU A 6 6.05 -9.77 -9.86
C LEU A 6 5.87 -10.81 -10.97
N LYS A 7 5.66 -12.06 -10.58
CA LYS A 7 5.32 -13.17 -11.50
C LYS A 7 3.88 -13.09 -12.06
N ILE A 8 3.19 -11.97 -11.90
CA ILE A 8 1.83 -11.70 -12.37
C ILE A 8 1.84 -10.42 -13.21
N ASN A 9 0.92 -10.29 -14.17
CA ASN A 9 0.81 -9.09 -15.01
C ASN A 9 -0.30 -8.14 -14.53
N GLU A 10 -0.24 -6.88 -14.99
CA GLU A 10 -1.21 -5.82 -14.65
C GLU A 10 -2.66 -6.22 -14.90
N LYS A 11 -2.94 -6.86 -16.05
CA LYS A 11 -4.30 -7.26 -16.44
C LYS A 11 -4.91 -8.24 -15.43
N SER A 12 -4.10 -9.18 -14.94
CA SER A 12 -4.53 -10.11 -13.89
C SER A 12 -4.78 -9.40 -12.57
N ILE A 13 -3.92 -8.43 -12.17
CA ILE A 13 -4.14 -7.62 -10.96
C ILE A 13 -5.45 -6.83 -11.05
N ARG A 14 -5.71 -6.15 -12.17
CA ARG A 14 -6.95 -5.38 -12.38
C ARG A 14 -8.19 -6.28 -12.38
N THR A 15 -8.08 -7.49 -12.92
CA THR A 15 -9.18 -8.46 -12.91
C THR A 15 -9.49 -8.90 -11.48
N GLU A 16 -8.47 -9.19 -10.68
CA GLU A 16 -8.63 -9.61 -9.29
C GLU A 16 -9.16 -8.48 -8.39
N LEU A 17 -8.71 -7.25 -8.64
CA LEU A 17 -9.08 -6.06 -7.86
C LEU A 17 -10.25 -5.28 -8.50
N LYS A 18 -11.06 -5.93 -9.34
CA LYS A 18 -12.16 -5.29 -10.06
C LYS A 18 -13.18 -4.63 -9.13
N SER A 19 -13.35 -5.13 -7.90
CA SER A 19 -14.25 -4.53 -6.90
C SER A 19 -13.89 -3.08 -6.55
N TYR A 20 -12.62 -2.72 -6.65
CA TYR A 20 -12.13 -1.35 -6.40
C TYR A 20 -12.33 -0.43 -7.60
N LYS A 21 -12.70 -0.95 -8.77
CA LYS A 21 -12.89 -0.11 -9.96
C LYS A 21 -14.01 0.90 -9.77
N ASP A 22 -15.14 0.46 -9.20
CA ASP A 22 -16.34 1.29 -9.04
C ASP A 22 -16.30 2.10 -7.73
N ASN A 23 -15.49 1.66 -6.76
CA ASN A 23 -15.22 2.36 -5.50
C ASN A 23 -13.69 2.50 -5.25
N PRO A 24 -12.99 3.30 -6.08
CA PRO A 24 -11.52 3.39 -6.03
C PRO A 24 -10.98 3.84 -4.68
N PHE A 25 -11.74 4.65 -3.94
CA PHE A 25 -11.35 5.14 -2.62
C PHE A 25 -11.32 4.05 -1.55
N ASP A 26 -11.94 2.89 -1.79
CA ASP A 26 -11.83 1.74 -0.87
C ASP A 26 -10.38 1.30 -0.65
N CYS A 27 -9.53 1.58 -1.63
CA CYS A 27 -8.09 1.46 -1.54
C CYS A 27 -7.51 2.16 -0.29
N LEU A 28 -7.98 3.36 0.04
CA LEU A 28 -7.51 4.10 1.22
C LEU A 28 -7.86 3.36 2.52
N PHE A 29 -9.07 2.79 2.59
CA PHE A 29 -9.48 1.98 3.75
C PHE A 29 -8.58 0.75 3.92
N GLU A 30 -8.18 0.08 2.84
CA GLU A 30 -7.26 -1.05 2.92
C GLU A 30 -5.92 -0.67 3.56
N TYR A 31 -5.32 0.45 3.15
CA TYR A 31 -4.06 0.90 3.76
C TYR A 31 -4.25 1.34 5.21
N ILE A 32 -5.34 2.05 5.54
CA ILE A 32 -5.67 2.42 6.93
C ILE A 32 -5.84 1.18 7.82
N TRP A 33 -6.56 0.15 7.34
CA TRP A 33 -6.72 -1.10 8.09
C TRP A 33 -5.41 -1.87 8.22
N ASN A 34 -4.55 -1.84 7.21
CA ASN A 34 -3.21 -2.43 7.29
C ASN A 34 -2.36 -1.76 8.39
N SER A 35 -2.49 -0.44 8.58
CA SER A 35 -1.84 0.27 9.69
C SER A 35 -2.31 -0.25 11.05
N PHE A 36 -3.61 -0.44 11.26
CA PHE A 36 -4.14 -1.01 12.51
C PHE A 36 -3.74 -2.47 12.72
N ASP A 37 -3.73 -3.27 11.66
CA ASP A 37 -3.20 -4.64 11.69
C ASP A 37 -1.72 -4.68 12.11
N ALA A 38 -0.95 -3.63 11.77
CA ALA A 38 0.43 -3.44 12.18
C ALA A 38 0.58 -2.88 13.60
N GLY A 39 -0.52 -2.69 14.33
CA GLY A 39 -0.53 -2.19 15.71
C GLY A 39 -0.43 -0.67 15.83
N ALA A 40 -0.70 0.08 14.77
CA ALA A 40 -0.75 1.54 14.85
C ALA A 40 -1.84 2.02 15.83
N THR A 41 -1.53 3.05 16.59
CA THR A 41 -2.49 3.76 17.44
C THR A 41 -2.91 5.10 16.84
N GLU A 42 -2.13 5.61 15.87
CA GLU A 42 -2.40 6.82 15.12
C GLU A 42 -2.21 6.55 13.63
N VAL A 43 -3.16 7.01 12.82
CA VAL A 43 -3.09 7.01 11.35
C VAL A 43 -3.49 8.39 10.84
N LYS A 44 -2.63 9.02 10.06
CA LYS A 44 -2.81 10.36 9.47
C LYS A 44 -3.03 10.23 7.97
N LEU A 45 -4.05 10.92 7.45
CA LEU A 45 -4.31 11.07 6.02
C LEU A 45 -4.09 12.55 5.65
N ASP A 46 -3.00 12.81 4.94
CA ASP A 46 -2.64 14.13 4.44
C ASP A 46 -2.89 14.23 2.94
N PHE A 47 -3.38 15.37 2.47
CA PHE A 47 -3.56 15.64 1.05
C PHE A 47 -3.57 17.15 0.81
N GLU A 48 -3.36 17.54 -0.45
CA GLU A 48 -3.44 18.93 -0.88
C GLU A 48 -4.60 19.10 -1.86
N ILE A 49 -5.36 20.18 -1.70
CA ILE A 49 -6.37 20.60 -2.69
C ILE A 49 -5.76 21.76 -3.50
N PRO A 50 -5.66 21.65 -4.83
CA PRO A 50 -5.20 22.74 -5.68
C PRO A 50 -6.09 23.99 -5.52
N ASN A 51 -5.48 25.17 -5.41
CA ASN A 51 -6.20 26.45 -5.28
C ASN A 51 -6.96 26.85 -6.56
N GLN A 52 -6.64 26.24 -7.70
CA GLN A 52 -7.23 26.51 -9.01
C GLN A 52 -7.34 25.19 -9.79
N GLY A 53 -8.40 25.05 -10.59
CA GLY A 53 -8.67 23.84 -11.38
C GLY A 53 -9.82 22.99 -10.83
N ILE A 54 -10.11 21.88 -11.50
CA ILE A 54 -11.18 20.95 -11.15
C ILE A 54 -10.76 20.15 -9.91
N GLY A 55 -11.69 19.92 -8.97
CA GLY A 55 -11.43 19.41 -7.62
C GLY A 55 -10.90 17.96 -7.56
N TYR A 56 -9.58 17.81 -7.61
CA TYR A 56 -8.88 16.56 -7.26
C TYR A 56 -7.91 16.80 -6.10
N ALA A 57 -7.67 15.77 -5.29
CA ALA A 57 -6.63 15.80 -4.27
C ALA A 57 -5.28 15.42 -4.90
N LYS A 58 -4.20 16.10 -4.51
CA LYS A 58 -2.82 15.74 -4.85
C LYS A 58 -2.02 15.42 -3.60
N ASN A 59 -0.88 14.75 -3.77
CA ASN A 59 0.03 14.42 -2.67
C ASN A 59 -0.66 13.66 -1.53
N VAL A 60 -1.59 12.76 -1.86
CA VAL A 60 -2.30 11.94 -0.87
C VAL A 60 -1.29 11.02 -0.18
N ARG A 61 -1.24 11.08 1.15
CA ARG A 61 -0.34 10.32 1.99
C ARG A 61 -1.07 9.72 3.19
N ILE A 62 -0.79 8.46 3.49
CA ILE A 62 -1.21 7.79 4.72
C ILE A 62 0.05 7.55 5.55
N THR A 63 0.10 8.05 6.79
CA THR A 63 1.23 7.84 7.70
C THR A 63 0.72 7.21 8.99
N ASP A 64 1.32 6.12 9.42
CA ASP A 64 1.00 5.45 10.69
C ASP A 64 2.22 5.31 11.59
N ASN A 65 1.96 5.01 12.87
CA ASN A 65 2.98 4.74 13.89
C ASN A 65 3.04 3.27 14.30
N GLY A 66 2.66 2.34 13.42
CA GLY A 66 2.68 0.91 13.70
C GLY A 66 4.07 0.29 13.68
N LYS A 67 4.15 -1.04 13.61
CA LYS A 67 5.42 -1.79 13.54
C LYS A 67 6.24 -1.51 12.25
N GLY A 68 5.61 -0.93 11.24
CA GLY A 68 6.22 -0.73 9.93
C GLY A 68 6.13 -1.95 9.02
N TRP A 69 6.42 -1.74 7.73
CA TRP A 69 6.46 -2.77 6.70
C TRP A 69 7.92 -3.16 6.41
N ASP A 70 8.22 -4.44 6.60
CA ASP A 70 9.51 -5.01 6.23
C ASP A 70 9.61 -5.34 4.73
N PHE A 71 10.34 -4.52 3.96
CA PHE A 71 10.46 -4.71 2.51
C PHE A 71 11.39 -5.86 2.10
N ASP A 72 12.22 -6.36 3.02
CA ASP A 72 13.10 -7.50 2.76
C ASP A 72 12.38 -8.84 2.95
N ASP A 73 11.22 -8.83 3.63
CA ASP A 73 10.38 -10.02 3.71
C ASP A 73 9.64 -10.22 2.38
N ASP A 74 10.21 -11.08 1.55
CA ASP A 74 9.66 -11.47 0.24
C ASP A 74 8.23 -12.03 0.32
N ALA A 75 7.86 -12.67 1.44
CA ALA A 75 6.51 -13.16 1.64
C ALA A 75 5.49 -12.01 1.77
N THR A 76 5.92 -10.82 2.16
CA THR A 76 5.03 -9.65 2.28
C THR A 76 5.15 -8.71 1.09
N THR A 77 6.30 -8.67 0.43
CA THR A 77 6.64 -7.66 -0.59
C THR A 77 6.50 -8.19 -2.02
N ASN A 78 7.04 -9.38 -2.30
CA ASN A 78 7.23 -9.88 -3.67
C ASN A 78 6.16 -10.89 -4.13
N ASN A 79 5.25 -11.29 -3.26
CA ASN A 79 4.25 -12.32 -3.56
C ASN A 79 2.83 -11.77 -3.47
N PHE A 80 2.24 -11.39 -4.62
CA PHE A 80 0.88 -10.86 -4.78
C PHE A 80 -0.22 -11.64 -4.00
N MET A 81 0.02 -12.90 -3.67
CA MET A 81 -0.95 -13.81 -3.04
C MET A 81 -0.52 -14.43 -1.70
N SER A 82 0.68 -14.19 -1.16
CA SER A 82 1.06 -14.77 0.14
C SER A 82 0.67 -13.85 1.28
N SER A 83 -0.52 -14.09 1.83
CA SER A 83 -0.80 -13.72 3.21
C SER A 83 -0.13 -14.76 4.12
N THR A 84 0.83 -14.36 4.95
CA THR A 84 1.31 -15.15 6.10
C THR A 84 0.42 -14.96 7.34
N LYS A 85 -0.69 -14.20 7.24
CA LYS A 85 -1.58 -13.94 8.38
C LYS A 85 -2.52 -15.13 8.60
N ASN A 86 -2.32 -15.85 9.71
CA ASN A 86 -3.32 -16.77 10.24
C ASN A 86 -4.66 -16.03 10.44
N PRO A 87 -5.81 -16.57 10.01
CA PRO A 87 -7.10 -15.91 10.17
C PRO A 87 -7.43 -15.79 11.66
N ARG A 88 -7.24 -14.61 12.25
CA ARG A 88 -7.64 -14.34 13.64
C ARG A 88 -9.17 -14.35 13.72
N LYS A 89 -9.73 -15.19 14.59
CA LYS A 89 -11.16 -15.30 14.95
C LYS A 89 -11.65 -14.11 15.79
N ASN A 90 -11.38 -12.88 15.36
CA ASN A 90 -12.03 -11.71 15.95
C ASN A 90 -13.01 -11.14 14.93
N ASN A 91 -14.28 -10.99 15.32
CA ASN A 91 -15.39 -10.49 14.50
C ASN A 91 -15.28 -9.01 14.11
N THR A 92 -14.08 -8.45 14.15
CA THR A 92 -13.75 -7.09 13.71
C THR A 92 -12.62 -7.19 12.69
N LEU A 93 -13.01 -7.63 11.49
CA LEU A 93 -12.39 -7.42 10.17
C LEU A 93 -10.84 -7.38 10.09
N PRO A 94 -10.19 -8.46 9.63
CA PRO A 94 -8.98 -8.35 8.83
C PRO A 94 -9.34 -8.58 7.36
N LYS A 95 -9.54 -7.51 6.58
CA LYS A 95 -9.75 -7.60 5.12
C LYS A 95 -8.51 -8.14 4.36
N GLY A 96 -7.36 -8.22 5.00
CA GLY A 96 -6.07 -8.65 4.42
C GLY A 96 -5.87 -10.16 4.24
N GLN A 97 -6.88 -10.93 3.84
CA GLN A 97 -6.80 -12.40 3.84
C GLN A 97 -5.90 -13.01 2.75
N TYR A 98 -5.51 -12.24 1.72
CA TYR A 98 -4.81 -12.78 0.53
C TYR A 98 -3.60 -11.98 0.03
N GLY A 99 -3.09 -10.97 0.76
CA GLY A 99 -1.95 -10.16 0.29
C GLY A 99 -2.24 -9.25 -0.92
N ARG A 100 -3.50 -9.15 -1.34
CA ARG A 100 -3.95 -8.39 -2.52
C ARG A 100 -4.05 -6.88 -2.28
N GLY A 101 -4.31 -6.49 -1.03
CA GLY A 101 -4.62 -5.11 -0.62
C GLY A 101 -3.54 -4.08 -0.99
N ARG A 102 -2.26 -4.46 -1.01
CA ARG A 102 -1.17 -3.51 -1.29
C ARG A 102 -1.08 -3.02 -2.74
N TYR A 103 -1.85 -3.62 -3.66
CA TYR A 103 -1.95 -3.21 -5.07
C TYR A 103 -3.29 -2.53 -5.42
N THR A 104 -4.17 -2.27 -4.44
CA THR A 104 -5.44 -1.57 -4.69
C THR A 104 -5.24 -0.16 -5.23
N PHE A 105 -4.05 0.42 -5.04
CA PHE A 105 -3.65 1.71 -5.64
C PHE A 105 -3.80 1.73 -7.16
N ILE A 106 -3.84 0.56 -7.82
CA ILE A 106 -3.91 0.40 -9.28
C ILE A 106 -5.07 1.17 -9.96
N TRP A 107 -6.07 1.57 -9.19
CA TRP A 107 -7.24 2.31 -9.64
C TRP A 107 -7.20 3.82 -9.34
N ILE A 108 -6.22 4.30 -8.56
CA ILE A 108 -6.19 5.70 -8.10
C ILE A 108 -4.87 6.45 -8.36
N SER A 109 -3.77 5.75 -8.59
CA SER A 109 -2.46 6.37 -8.86
C SER A 109 -1.60 5.48 -9.73
N GLU A 110 -0.65 6.04 -10.49
CA GLU A 110 0.24 5.26 -11.36
C GLU A 110 1.28 4.47 -10.56
N LYS A 111 1.68 5.04 -9.43
CA LYS A 111 2.71 4.52 -8.54
C LYS A 111 2.28 4.66 -7.09
N LEU A 112 2.87 3.79 -6.29
CA LEU A 112 2.83 3.88 -4.84
C LEU A 112 4.25 3.87 -4.30
N TYR A 113 4.54 4.81 -3.41
CA TYR A 113 5.74 4.79 -2.60
C TYR A 113 5.38 4.42 -1.19
N ALA A 114 6.02 3.40 -0.64
CA ALA A 114 5.97 3.08 0.78
C ALA A 114 7.32 3.37 1.42
N PHE A 115 7.33 4.03 2.56
CA PHE A 115 8.50 4.30 3.36
C PHE A 115 8.33 3.63 4.71
N SER A 116 9.32 2.84 5.13
CA SER A 116 9.31 2.19 6.43
C SER A 116 10.71 1.67 6.74
N LYS A 117 11.09 1.69 8.03
CA LYS A 117 12.35 1.13 8.52
C LYS A 117 13.60 1.59 7.74
N GLY A 118 13.72 2.88 7.42
CA GLY A 118 14.86 3.41 6.67
C GLY A 118 14.93 2.98 5.20
N LYS A 119 13.80 2.52 4.63
CA LYS A 119 13.73 2.06 3.24
C LYS A 119 12.56 2.69 2.52
N LYS A 120 12.65 2.67 1.18
CA LYS A 120 11.61 3.05 0.25
C LYS A 120 11.32 1.89 -0.70
N LEU A 121 10.05 1.53 -0.81
CA LEU A 121 9.49 0.60 -1.78
C LEU A 121 8.70 1.41 -2.82
N THR A 122 8.96 1.17 -4.10
CA THR A 122 8.16 1.70 -5.20
C THR A 122 7.42 0.55 -5.85
N LEU A 123 6.09 0.64 -5.93
CA LEU A 123 5.23 -0.27 -6.67
C LEU A 123 4.67 0.47 -7.89
N GLN A 124 4.72 -0.18 -9.05
CA GLN A 124 4.19 0.35 -10.30
C GLN A 124 3.10 -0.56 -10.87
N HIS A 125 2.20 0.01 -11.69
CA HIS A 125 1.16 -0.74 -12.41
C HIS A 125 1.70 -1.89 -13.25
N ASN A 126 2.85 -1.68 -13.90
CA ASN A 126 3.53 -2.68 -14.71
C ASN A 126 4.14 -3.84 -13.87
N THR A 127 3.84 -3.90 -12.57
CA THR A 127 4.28 -4.89 -11.57
C THR A 127 5.76 -4.84 -11.22
N GLU A 128 6.46 -3.78 -11.63
CA GLU A 128 7.82 -3.49 -11.20
C GLU A 128 7.84 -3.02 -9.75
N ILE A 129 8.77 -3.59 -9.00
CA ILE A 129 9.06 -3.33 -7.60
C ILE A 129 10.49 -2.84 -7.51
N LYS A 130 10.68 -1.69 -6.87
CA LYS A 130 12.01 -1.15 -6.59
C LYS A 130 12.18 -0.95 -5.09
N LYS A 131 13.28 -1.46 -4.54
CA LYS A 131 13.66 -1.28 -3.13
C LYS A 131 14.91 -0.39 -3.07
N GLU A 132 14.88 0.62 -2.22
CA GLU A 132 15.93 1.63 -2.06
C GLU A 132 16.10 1.96 -0.57
N ASP A 133 17.30 2.34 -0.15
CA ASP A 133 17.48 2.96 1.17
C ASP A 133 16.82 4.35 1.18
N SER A 134 16.40 4.80 2.35
CA SER A 134 15.72 6.08 2.55
C SER A 134 16.04 6.64 3.92
N ASP A 135 16.14 7.97 4.02
CA ASP A 135 16.30 8.66 5.30
C ASP A 135 15.00 8.69 6.14
N PHE A 136 14.02 7.83 5.83
CA PHE A 136 12.78 7.70 6.60
C PHE A 136 13.05 7.02 7.95
N ASN A 137 13.26 7.85 8.97
CA ASN A 137 13.66 7.42 10.31
C ASN A 137 12.52 7.53 11.35
N GLN A 138 11.27 7.42 10.91
CA GLN A 138 10.10 7.42 11.80
C GLN A 138 9.59 6.00 12.00
N ASP A 139 8.97 5.75 13.16
CA ASP A 139 8.23 4.51 13.39
C ASP A 139 7.06 4.39 12.40
N GLY A 140 6.66 3.15 12.11
CA GLY A 140 5.52 2.86 11.24
C GLY A 140 5.82 2.94 9.76
N THR A 141 4.78 3.29 8.99
CA THR A 141 4.80 3.30 7.53
C THR A 141 4.20 4.59 7.00
N GLN A 142 4.81 5.14 5.96
CA GLN A 142 4.20 6.17 5.13
C GLN A 142 3.93 5.64 3.72
N ILE A 143 2.69 5.74 3.26
CA ILE A 143 2.27 5.44 1.89
C ILE A 143 1.99 6.76 1.17
N LYS A 144 2.56 6.95 -0.02
CA LYS A 144 2.31 8.08 -0.92
C LYS A 144 1.79 7.57 -2.27
N PHE A 145 0.70 8.15 -2.74
CA PHE A 145 0.12 7.88 -4.05
C PHE A 145 0.60 8.93 -5.06
N GLU A 146 1.09 8.51 -6.23
CA GLU A 146 1.60 9.39 -7.31
C GLU A 146 1.14 8.95 -8.71
#